data_AF-A0AAJ2WCH8-F1
#
_entry.id   AF-A0AAJ2WCH8-F1
#
_cell.length_a   1.000
_cell.length_b   1.000
_cell.length_c   1.000
_cell.angle_alpha   90.00
_cell.angle_beta   90.00
_cell.angle_gamma   90.00
#
_symmetry.space_group_name_H-M   'P 1'
#
loop_
_entity.id
_entity.type
_entity.pdbx_description
1 polymer ?
#
loop_
_entity_poly.entity_id
_entity_poly.type
_entity_poly.pdbx_seq_one_letter_code
_entity_poly.pdbx_strand_id
1 'polypeptide(L)'
;MATKNLTYDKIDITGGFWQEKQTLIRETTIWNVYKRFSDTGRFEAFKLDWKEGMPNKPHYFWDSDVAKWLESVAYLTKKKREP
;
A
#
# COMPACT_ATOMS: atom_id res chain seq x y z
N MET A 1 1.62 -37.86 -3.42
CA MET A 1 0.56 -36.82 -3.38
C MET A 1 1.17 -35.50 -3.84
N ALA A 2 0.54 -34.78 -4.76
CA ALA A 2 0.98 -33.42 -5.10
C ALA A 2 0.43 -32.43 -4.08
N THR A 3 1.27 -31.57 -3.53
CA THR A 3 0.86 -30.47 -2.65
C THR A 3 0.14 -29.39 -3.46
N LYS A 4 -1.00 -28.92 -2.96
CA LYS A 4 -1.79 -27.84 -3.57
C LYS A 4 -1.55 -26.54 -2.83
N ASN A 5 -1.17 -25.49 -3.56
CA ASN A 5 -1.02 -24.15 -2.98
C ASN A 5 -2.39 -23.54 -2.68
N LEU A 6 -2.56 -23.04 -1.46
CA LEU A 6 -3.67 -22.17 -1.07
C LEU A 6 -3.22 -20.73 -1.16
N THR A 7 -3.96 -19.93 -1.91
CA THR A 7 -3.71 -18.50 -2.06
C THR A 7 -4.35 -17.73 -0.91
N TYR A 8 -3.78 -16.58 -0.56
CA TYR A 8 -4.22 -15.77 0.59
C TYR A 8 -5.72 -15.39 0.52
N ASP A 9 -6.26 -15.17 -0.69
CA ASP A 9 -7.64 -14.78 -0.90
C ASP A 9 -8.64 -15.88 -0.49
N LYS A 10 -8.19 -17.14 -0.42
CA LYS A 10 -9.00 -18.31 -0.04
C LYS A 10 -8.99 -18.64 1.46
N ILE A 11 -8.29 -17.85 2.29
CA ILE A 11 -8.14 -18.10 3.72
C ILE A 11 -8.53 -16.86 4.51
N ASP A 12 -9.45 -17.00 5.46
CA ASP A 12 -9.81 -15.92 6.37
C ASP A 12 -9.22 -16.15 7.76
N ILE A 13 -8.50 -15.14 8.26
CA ILE A 13 -7.96 -15.13 9.61
C ILE A 13 -9.01 -14.48 10.51
N THR A 14 -9.67 -15.28 11.33
CA THR A 14 -10.90 -14.88 12.05
C THR A 14 -10.65 -14.31 13.45
N GLY A 15 -9.41 -14.33 13.95
CA GLY A 15 -9.09 -13.75 15.25
C GLY A 15 -7.62 -13.84 15.64
N GLY A 16 -7.31 -13.30 16.82
CA GLY A 16 -5.98 -13.27 17.42
C GLY A 16 -5.00 -12.35 16.71
N PHE A 17 -3.71 -12.54 17.02
CA PHE A 17 -2.63 -11.64 16.62
C PHE A 17 -2.63 -11.24 15.13
N TRP A 18 -2.82 -12.19 14.21
CA TRP A 18 -2.74 -11.89 12.78
C TRP A 18 -3.97 -11.15 12.25
N GLN A 19 -5.15 -11.42 12.80
CA GLN A 19 -6.35 -10.66 12.47
C GLN A 19 -6.22 -9.22 12.97
N GLU A 20 -5.65 -9.00 14.16
CA GLU A 20 -5.38 -7.66 14.69
C GLU A 20 -4.42 -6.89 13.79
N LYS A 21 -3.35 -7.53 13.29
CA LYS A 21 -2.42 -6.89 12.33
C LYS A 21 -3.07 -6.57 10.99
N GLN A 22 -3.89 -7.47 10.44
CA GLN A 22 -4.63 -7.20 9.21
C GLN A 22 -5.59 -6.02 9.37
N THR A 23 -6.26 -5.93 10.52
CA THR A 23 -7.15 -4.82 10.87
C THR A 23 -6.39 -3.50 10.98
N LEU A 24 -5.27 -3.47 11.72
CA LEU A 24 -4.40 -2.30 11.83
C LEU A 24 -3.91 -1.81 10.46
N ILE A 25 -3.51 -2.73 9.57
CA ILE A 25 -3.05 -2.38 8.23
C ILE A 25 -4.17 -1.72 7.42
N ARG A 26 -5.36 -2.32 7.40
CA ARG A 26 -6.52 -1.84 6.63
C ARG A 26 -7.03 -0.50 7.15
N GLU A 27 -7.18 -0.36 8.46
CA GLU A 27 -7.87 0.78 9.07
C GLU A 27 -6.94 1.97 9.33
N THR A 28 -5.63 1.72 9.50
CA THR A 28 -4.70 2.76 9.93
C THR A 28 -3.47 2.88 9.03
N THR A 29 -2.71 1.78 8.87
CA THR A 29 -1.38 1.88 8.23
C THR A 29 -1.48 2.33 6.78
N ILE A 30 -2.40 1.77 5.99
CA ILE A 30 -2.51 2.07 4.57
C ILE A 30 -2.84 3.55 4.31
N TRP A 31 -3.68 4.15 5.16
CA TRP A 31 -4.07 5.55 5.09
C TRP A 31 -2.97 6.49 5.55
N ASN A 32 -2.22 6.12 6.58
CA ASN A 32 -1.06 6.89 7.02
C ASN A 32 0.06 6.91 5.97
N VAL A 33 0.27 5.78 5.26
CA VAL A 33 1.22 5.73 4.13
C VAL A 33 0.73 6.63 2.99
N TYR A 34 -0.55 6.54 2.62
CA TYR A 34 -1.16 7.43 1.61
C TYR A 34 -0.98 8.91 1.97
N LYS A 35 -1.30 9.29 3.21
CA LYS A 35 -1.14 10.65 3.71
C LYS A 35 0.32 11.10 3.60
N ARG A 36 1.26 10.28 4.10
CA ARG A 36 2.69 10.59 4.02
C ARG A 36 3.14 10.79 2.57
N PHE A 37 2.67 9.96 1.64
CA PHE A 37 3.04 10.05 0.24
C PHE A 37 2.46 11.29 -0.44
N SER A 38 1.24 11.68 -0.07
CA SER A 38 0.60 12.92 -0.51
C SER A 38 1.35 14.14 0.01
N ASP A 39 1.62 14.18 1.32
CA ASP A 39 2.29 15.31 2.00
C ASP A 39 3.74 15.51 1.50
N THR A 40 4.42 14.43 1.10
CA THR A 40 5.82 14.48 0.65
C THR A 40 5.99 14.57 -0.86
N GLY A 41 4.89 14.59 -1.62
CA GLY A 41 4.93 14.73 -3.08
C GLY A 41 5.33 13.46 -3.84
N ARG A 42 5.27 12.27 -3.22
CA ARG A 42 5.57 10.99 -3.92
C ARG A 42 4.60 10.71 -5.05
N PHE A 43 3.31 10.97 -4.84
CA PHE A 43 2.31 10.84 -5.91
C PHE A 43 2.47 11.94 -6.96
N GLU A 44 2.72 13.17 -6.50
CA GLU A 44 2.92 14.34 -7.36
C GLU A 44 4.14 14.19 -8.29
N ALA A 45 5.17 13.48 -7.87
CA ALA A 45 6.35 13.20 -8.69
C ALA A 45 6.02 12.53 -10.03
N PHE A 46 4.88 11.82 -10.15
CA PHE A 46 4.42 11.22 -11.40
C PHE A 46 3.90 12.23 -12.43
N LYS A 47 3.73 13.51 -12.07
CA LYS A 47 3.45 14.60 -13.02
C LYS A 47 4.66 14.98 -13.88
N LEU A 48 5.87 14.59 -13.44
CA LEU A 48 7.13 14.80 -14.16
C LEU A 48 7.42 16.28 -14.49
N ASP A 49 6.95 17.20 -13.65
CA ASP A 49 7.03 18.65 -13.85
C ASP A 49 7.93 19.37 -12.83
N TRP A 50 8.59 18.61 -11.93
CA TRP A 50 9.53 19.16 -10.94
C TRP A 50 10.76 19.80 -11.60
N LYS A 51 11.23 20.91 -11.01
CA LYS A 51 12.43 21.65 -11.43
C LYS A 51 13.27 22.03 -10.22
N GLU A 52 14.58 22.20 -10.44
CA GLU A 52 15.51 22.63 -9.38
C GLU A 52 15.02 23.94 -8.73
N GLY A 53 15.02 23.97 -7.39
CA GLY A 53 14.44 25.05 -6.59
C GLY A 53 12.97 24.85 -6.17
N MET A 54 12.24 23.88 -6.74
CA MET A 54 10.91 23.51 -6.24
C MET A 54 11.01 22.63 -4.99
N PRO A 55 10.06 22.74 -4.03
CA PRO A 55 10.01 21.83 -2.88
C PRO A 55 9.80 20.38 -3.31
N ASN A 56 10.01 19.44 -2.39
CA ASN A 56 9.76 18.00 -2.60
C ASN A 56 10.49 17.40 -3.81
N LYS A 57 11.81 17.62 -3.91
CA LYS A 57 12.66 17.00 -4.93
C LYS A 57 12.43 15.48 -5.02
N PRO A 58 11.97 14.96 -6.18
CA PRO A 58 11.74 13.53 -6.35
C PRO A 58 12.99 12.70 -6.08
N HIS A 59 12.83 11.63 -5.30
CA HIS A 59 13.86 10.61 -5.16
C HIS A 59 13.64 9.51 -6.18
N TYR A 60 14.73 8.98 -6.74
CA TYR A 60 14.73 7.92 -7.76
C TYR A 60 14.17 6.56 -7.30
N PHE A 61 13.72 6.44 -6.05
CA PHE A 61 13.10 5.23 -5.49
C PHE A 61 11.63 5.44 -5.07
N TRP A 62 11.09 6.66 -5.20
CA TRP A 62 9.73 6.98 -4.79
C TRP A 62 8.67 6.25 -5.62
N ASP A 63 8.99 5.90 -6.86
CA ASP A 63 8.19 5.04 -7.71
C ASP A 63 7.90 3.69 -7.02
N SER A 64 8.92 3.08 -6.44
CA SER A 64 8.82 1.80 -5.75
C SER A 64 8.06 1.91 -4.42
N ASP A 65 8.05 3.08 -3.78
CA ASP A 65 7.22 3.34 -2.60
C ASP A 65 5.75 3.32 -2.99
N VAL A 66 5.38 4.06 -4.03
CA VAL A 66 4.01 4.11 -4.56
C VAL A 66 3.55 2.75 -5.07
N ALA A 67 4.43 2.00 -5.75
CA ALA A 67 4.12 0.65 -6.23
C ALA A 67 3.81 -0.33 -5.09
N LYS A 68 4.60 -0.34 -4.00
CA LYS A 68 4.36 -1.22 -2.84
C LYS A 68 3.09 -0.83 -2.08
N TRP A 69 2.79 0.45 -1.99
CA TRP A 69 1.53 0.92 -1.41
C TRP A 69 0.34 0.45 -2.26
N LEU A 70 0.41 0.61 -3.59
CA LEU A 70 -0.63 0.13 -4.51
C LEU A 70 -0.82 -1.39 -4.43
N GLU A 71 0.26 -2.15 -4.34
CA GLU A 71 0.22 -3.60 -4.12
C GLU A 71 -0.52 -3.94 -2.81
N SER A 72 -0.24 -3.22 -1.73
CA SER A 72 -0.93 -3.41 -0.45
C SER A 72 -2.43 -3.11 -0.55
N VAL A 73 -2.82 -2.04 -1.25
CA VAL A 73 -4.23 -1.72 -1.55
C VAL A 73 -4.88 -2.84 -2.37
N ALA A 74 -4.18 -3.41 -3.36
CA ALA A 74 -4.70 -4.51 -4.16
C ALA A 74 -4.99 -5.77 -3.32
N TYR A 75 -4.10 -6.12 -2.39
CA TYR A 75 -4.35 -7.22 -1.44
C TYR A 75 -5.58 -6.96 -0.55
N LEU A 76 -5.72 -5.75 -0.01
CA LEU A 76 -6.85 -5.38 0.86
C LEU A 76 -8.18 -5.40 0.10
N THR A 77 -8.22 -4.82 -1.10
CA THR A 77 -9.42 -4.71 -1.94
C THR A 77 -9.85 -6.05 -2.53
N LYS A 78 -8.91 -6.97 -2.83
CA LYS A 78 -9.23 -8.34 -3.22
C LYS A 78 -9.95 -9.10 -2.12
N LYS A 79 -9.62 -8.84 -0.85
CA LYS A 79 -10.25 -9.47 0.32
C LYS A 79 -11.60 -8.86 0.68
N LYS A 80 -11.73 -7.54 0.59
CA LYS A 80 -12.96 -6.80 0.84
C LYS A 80 -12.91 -5.54 0.00
N ARG A 81 -13.92 -5.31 -0.83
CA ARG A 81 -14.04 -4.06 -1.58
C ARG A 81 -14.17 -2.90 -0.58
N GLU A 82 -13.26 -1.93 -0.70
CA GLU A 82 -13.38 -0.66 0.02
C GLU A 82 -14.36 0.24 -0.74
N PRO A 83 -15.02 1.22 -0.07
CA PRO A 83 -15.99 2.12 -0.69
C PRO A 83 -15.49 2.84 -1.95
#